data_AF-A0AAN9Y154-F1
#
_entry.id   AF-A0AAN9Y154-F1
#
_cell.length_a   1.000
_cell.length_b   1.000
_cell.length_c   1.000
_cell.angle_alpha   90.00
_cell.angle_beta   90.00
_cell.angle_gamma   90.00
#
_symmetry.space_group_name_H-M   'P 1'
#
loop_
_entity.id
_entity.type
_entity.pdbx_description
1 polymer ?
#
loop_
_entity_poly.entity_id
_entity_poly.type
_entity_poly.pdbx_seq_one_letter_code
_entity_poly.pdbx_strand_id
1 'polypeptide(L)'
;MNHTLSYNARKEKSKCFPSVTCNFRTGYSHLTTHYHISAATTNAVLTEVVTKKKPVKGGKKKVAPAPLLKEKPKKIEKPKIVNPLFEKRTRHFGIGQHIQPKRDLSRFVRWPKYIKIQRQKSVLQRRLKIPPPINQFSHTVDRVTATALFKVLEKYRPETTAAKKRRLQARAEKKVEKKTDKPTKRLIVVRQGVNTVTKLVEQKKAQLVVISHDVDPLEVENSDRANFTKLVETIKNNFNERYDELRRHWGGGVLGAKSTARIAKIEKAKELDSNLYFIKFYTNTYMPTSFKWIVVKAGKPSRQYSCIDGIEILSTSGTKSFGKLELNESSTITDVKKGVYHLKKLLYPDRQSIRLEPRGKTLKDSDTLKSLGLKNGSKLYVKDLGPQIGWSTVFLCEYAGPLFSYLLFYLRPSLVYGSNADTKPMAHVVHLAALCWSIHYAKRLLETVFVHRFSHATMPIMNLFKNCSYYWGFAAYVSYHINHPLYTAPCLCQSYFGLALFAICELGNLSIHLALRDLRPPGTKVRKIPRVTSNPFTILFDYVSCPNYFYEFGSWVGFTIMTSTLPAGLFTLAGVYQMSIWALGKHRNYKKEFPDYPKQRKAIVPFLL
;
A
#
# COMPACT_ATOMS: atom_id res chain seq x y z
N MET A 1 -33.01 41.47 15.10
CA MET A 1 -33.89 40.40 14.60
C MET A 1 -33.20 39.07 14.81
N ASN A 2 -33.76 38.31 15.74
CA ASN A 2 -33.27 37.02 16.23
C ASN A 2 -33.68 35.91 15.27
N HIS A 3 -32.84 34.90 15.07
CA HIS A 3 -33.29 33.51 15.16
C HIS A 3 -32.14 32.59 15.57
N THR A 4 -32.18 32.22 16.84
CA THR A 4 -31.51 31.14 17.54
C THR A 4 -31.94 29.76 17.01
N LEU A 5 -30.99 28.88 16.72
CA LEU A 5 -31.22 27.43 16.77
C LEU A 5 -30.17 26.76 17.65
N SER A 6 -30.67 26.30 18.80
CA SER A 6 -30.02 25.49 19.82
C SER A 6 -29.70 24.10 19.31
N TYR A 7 -28.51 23.57 19.60
CA TYR A 7 -28.23 22.13 19.50
C TYR A 7 -27.88 21.57 20.89
N ASN A 8 -28.84 20.83 21.44
CA ASN A 8 -28.75 20.14 22.72
C ASN A 8 -27.76 18.97 22.65
N ALA A 9 -26.66 19.07 23.41
CA ALA A 9 -25.75 17.95 23.66
C ALA A 9 -26.37 17.01 24.71
N ARG A 10 -27.00 15.92 24.26
CA ARG A 10 -27.52 14.87 25.14
C ARG A 10 -26.37 13.92 25.54
N LYS A 11 -26.04 13.91 26.84
CA LYS A 11 -25.17 12.92 27.49
C LYS A 11 -25.81 11.53 27.37
N GLU A 12 -25.15 10.60 26.69
CA GLU A 12 -25.45 9.17 26.82
C GLU A 12 -24.28 8.42 27.48
N LYS A 13 -24.66 7.72 28.54
CA LYS A 13 -23.83 6.91 29.42
C LYS A 13 -23.49 5.60 28.70
N SER A 14 -22.21 5.26 28.59
CA SER A 14 -21.75 3.95 28.15
C SER A 14 -22.11 2.88 29.19
N LYS A 15 -23.15 2.09 28.93
CA LYS A 15 -23.44 0.83 29.61
C LYS A 15 -22.80 -0.31 28.81
N CYS A 16 -21.91 -1.06 29.46
CA CYS A 16 -21.46 -2.38 29.03
C CYS A 16 -22.62 -3.38 29.11
N PHE A 17 -22.81 -4.20 28.08
CA PHE A 17 -23.58 -5.45 28.08
C PHE A 17 -23.11 -6.34 26.90
N PRO A 18 -23.36 -7.67 26.92
CA PRO A 18 -22.33 -8.70 26.93
C PRO A 18 -22.11 -9.36 25.57
N SER A 19 -21.00 -10.10 25.45
CA SER A 19 -20.69 -10.92 24.29
C SER A 19 -21.69 -12.07 24.14
N VAL A 20 -22.51 -12.03 23.10
CA VAL A 20 -23.25 -13.19 22.61
C VAL A 20 -22.37 -13.91 21.59
N THR A 21 -21.94 -15.10 21.98
CA THR A 21 -21.33 -16.12 21.13
C THR A 21 -22.32 -16.55 20.06
N CYS A 22 -21.91 -16.52 18.79
CA CYS A 22 -22.68 -17.08 17.68
C CYS A 22 -21.89 -18.26 17.11
N ASN A 23 -22.39 -19.46 17.42
CA ASN A 23 -21.93 -20.74 16.90
C ASN A 23 -22.20 -20.81 15.40
N PHE A 24 -21.14 -20.97 14.59
CA PHE A 24 -21.28 -21.46 13.22
C PHE A 24 -21.01 -22.97 13.22
N ARG A 25 -22.10 -23.72 13.02
CA ARG A 25 -22.15 -25.16 12.82
C ARG A 25 -22.01 -25.40 11.32
N THR A 26 -20.88 -25.96 10.88
CA THR A 26 -20.75 -26.58 9.56
C THR A 26 -20.66 -28.08 9.77
N GLY A 27 -21.71 -28.79 9.35
CA GLY A 27 -21.74 -30.24 9.34
C GLY A 27 -20.91 -30.79 8.19
N TYR A 28 -20.07 -31.76 8.50
CA TYR A 28 -19.71 -32.86 7.61
C TYR A 28 -19.82 -34.15 8.42
N SER A 29 -20.35 -35.16 7.73
CA SER A 29 -20.90 -36.42 8.21
C SER A 29 -19.85 -37.52 8.43
N HIS A 30 -20.22 -38.46 9.30
CA HIS A 30 -19.68 -39.83 9.51
C HIS A 30 -18.27 -39.98 10.10
N LEU A 31 -18.18 -40.42 11.36
CA LEU A 31 -18.16 -41.84 11.73
C LEU A 31 -18.19 -41.94 13.26
N THR A 32 -19.12 -42.73 13.77
CA THR A 32 -19.24 -43.11 15.18
C THR A 32 -18.12 -44.09 15.52
N THR A 33 -17.27 -43.74 16.46
CA THR A 33 -16.47 -44.73 17.21
C THR A 33 -16.44 -44.27 18.65
N HIS A 34 -17.17 -45.02 19.49
CA HIS A 34 -17.15 -44.89 20.93
C HIS A 34 -15.77 -45.30 21.45
N TYR A 35 -15.09 -44.40 22.15
CA TYR A 35 -14.07 -44.79 23.14
C TYR A 35 -14.28 -43.95 24.40
N HIS A 36 -14.74 -44.63 25.45
CA HIS A 36 -14.67 -44.19 26.82
C HIS A 36 -13.20 -44.08 27.25
N ILE A 37 -12.78 -42.93 27.75
CA ILE A 37 -11.59 -42.84 28.60
C ILE A 37 -11.97 -42.04 29.84
N SER A 38 -12.05 -42.78 30.95
CA SER A 38 -12.13 -42.31 32.32
C SER A 38 -10.83 -41.60 32.67
N ALA A 39 -10.89 -40.38 33.19
CA ALA A 39 -9.74 -39.67 33.74
C ALA A 39 -9.91 -39.59 35.26
N ALA A 40 -9.11 -40.39 35.95
CA ALA A 40 -9.01 -40.45 37.38
C ALA A 40 -8.34 -39.20 37.97
N THR A 41 -8.89 -38.80 39.10
CA THR A 41 -8.44 -37.82 40.08
C THR A 41 -6.99 -38.03 40.51
N THR A 42 -6.18 -36.97 40.53
CA THR A 42 -5.13 -36.80 41.55
C THR A 42 -5.02 -35.33 41.95
N ASN A 43 -5.20 -35.09 43.25
CA ASN A 43 -5.02 -33.82 43.95
C ASN A 43 -3.65 -33.84 44.67
N ALA A 44 -2.92 -32.73 44.64
CA ALA A 44 -2.07 -32.18 45.72
C ALA A 44 -1.34 -30.92 45.17
N VAL A 45 -1.82 -29.70 45.46
CA VAL A 45 -1.43 -28.81 46.59
C VAL A 45 -0.01 -28.25 46.47
N LEU A 46 0.08 -26.93 46.22
CA LEU A 46 0.86 -25.99 47.04
C LEU A 46 0.39 -24.55 46.80
N THR A 47 0.18 -23.87 47.91
CA THR A 47 -0.38 -22.53 48.12
C THR A 47 0.68 -21.43 48.04
N GLU A 48 0.35 -20.27 47.47
CA GLU A 48 0.96 -18.99 47.88
C GLU A 48 -0.08 -17.87 47.98
N VAL A 49 0.14 -17.05 49.01
CA VAL A 49 -0.72 -16.02 49.58
C VAL A 49 -0.30 -14.66 49.03
N VAL A 50 -1.22 -13.85 48.47
CA VAL A 50 -1.09 -12.39 48.50
C VAL A 50 -2.45 -11.71 48.71
N THR A 51 -2.47 -10.91 49.77
CA THR A 51 -3.58 -10.18 50.37
C THR A 51 -3.94 -8.90 49.58
N LYS A 52 -5.24 -8.57 49.47
CA LYS A 52 -5.73 -7.27 48.99
C LYS A 52 -6.12 -6.37 50.18
N LYS A 53 -5.54 -5.17 50.24
CA LYS A 53 -5.87 -4.10 51.21
C LYS A 53 -7.24 -3.45 50.93
N LYS A 54 -7.92 -3.07 52.02
CA LYS A 54 -9.26 -2.43 52.14
C LYS A 54 -9.32 -0.98 51.61
N PRO A 55 -10.50 -0.52 51.14
CA PRO A 55 -10.85 0.90 51.12
C PRO A 55 -11.59 1.34 52.42
N VAL A 56 -11.36 2.60 52.79
CA VAL A 56 -11.75 3.25 54.06
C VAL A 56 -13.23 3.66 54.10
N LYS A 57 -13.83 3.55 55.30
CA LYS A 57 -15.21 3.95 55.66
C LYS A 57 -15.42 5.47 55.60
N GLY A 58 -16.57 5.89 55.06
CA GLY A 58 -17.22 7.19 55.32
C GLY A 58 -18.72 6.97 55.48
N GLY A 59 -19.23 7.12 56.70
CA GLY A 59 -20.58 6.69 57.10
C GLY A 59 -21.73 7.57 56.62
N LYS A 60 -22.91 6.97 56.40
CA LYS A 60 -24.21 7.66 56.35
C LYS A 60 -25.35 6.80 56.91
N LYS A 61 -26.11 7.48 57.79
CA LYS A 61 -27.45 7.30 58.37
C LYS A 61 -28.32 6.08 58.00
N LYS A 62 -28.91 5.50 59.06
CA LYS A 62 -30.00 4.50 59.06
C LYS A 62 -31.22 4.98 58.28
N VAL A 63 -31.77 4.13 57.42
CA VAL A 63 -33.10 4.27 56.81
C VAL A 63 -33.86 2.97 57.10
N ALA A 64 -35.12 3.11 57.51
CA ALA A 64 -36.00 2.05 58.01
C ALA A 64 -36.25 0.90 57.01
N PRO A 65 -36.55 -0.32 57.48
CA PRO A 65 -36.81 -1.47 56.61
C PRO A 65 -38.16 -1.32 55.88
N ALA A 66 -38.17 -1.67 54.59
CA ALA A 66 -39.37 -1.71 53.77
C ALA A 66 -40.26 -2.92 54.14
N PRO A 67 -41.60 -2.76 54.15
CA PRO A 67 -42.53 -3.81 54.57
C PRO A 67 -42.59 -4.96 53.55
N LEU A 68 -42.66 -6.18 54.08
CA LEU A 68 -42.81 -7.46 53.37
C LEU A 68 -43.93 -7.38 52.32
N LEU A 69 -43.56 -7.52 51.05
CA LEU A 69 -44.47 -7.69 49.93
C LEU A 69 -45.22 -9.01 50.10
N LYS A 70 -46.50 -8.92 50.49
CA LYS A 70 -47.51 -9.96 50.27
C LYS A 70 -47.41 -10.44 48.83
N GLU A 71 -47.27 -11.75 48.64
CA GLU A 71 -47.31 -12.39 47.33
C GLU A 71 -48.55 -11.92 46.57
N LYS A 72 -48.34 -11.31 45.39
CA LYS A 72 -49.45 -10.94 44.52
C LYS A 72 -50.11 -12.24 44.03
N PRO A 73 -51.45 -12.35 44.09
CA PRO A 73 -52.15 -13.51 43.56
C PRO A 73 -51.78 -13.68 42.08
N LYS A 74 -51.49 -14.92 41.65
CA LYS A 74 -51.21 -15.26 40.25
C LYS A 74 -52.30 -14.62 39.38
N LYS A 75 -51.93 -13.61 38.60
CA LYS A 75 -52.77 -13.08 37.53
C LYS A 75 -53.06 -14.27 36.62
N ILE A 76 -54.29 -14.76 36.64
CA ILE A 76 -54.79 -15.68 35.63
C ILE A 76 -54.62 -14.95 34.29
N GLU A 77 -53.68 -15.41 33.46
CA GLU A 77 -53.46 -14.84 32.14
C GLU A 77 -54.75 -15.00 31.35
N LYS A 78 -55.47 -13.90 31.09
CA LYS A 78 -56.58 -13.92 30.14
C LYS A 78 -56.04 -14.45 28.81
N PRO A 79 -56.70 -15.44 28.16
CA PRO A 79 -56.23 -15.95 26.89
C PRO A 79 -56.10 -14.79 25.92
N LYS A 80 -54.88 -14.55 25.42
CA LYS A 80 -54.66 -13.55 24.36
C LYS A 80 -55.47 -14.00 23.17
N ILE A 81 -56.47 -13.21 22.78
CA ILE A 81 -57.22 -13.44 21.53
C ILE A 81 -56.22 -13.29 20.39
N VAL A 82 -55.70 -14.41 19.89
CA VAL A 82 -54.77 -14.43 18.75
C VAL A 82 -55.63 -14.29 17.50
N ASN A 83 -55.61 -13.11 16.89
CA ASN A 83 -56.26 -12.93 15.60
C ASN A 83 -55.49 -13.79 14.56
N PRO A 84 -56.13 -14.79 13.92
CA PRO A 84 -55.46 -15.69 12.97
C PRO A 84 -54.93 -14.96 11.72
N LEU A 85 -55.35 -13.73 11.47
CA LEU A 85 -54.83 -12.88 10.39
C LEU A 85 -53.43 -12.33 10.67
N PHE A 86 -52.97 -12.30 11.93
CA PHE A 86 -51.63 -11.81 12.28
C PHE A 86 -50.63 -12.95 12.39
N GLU A 87 -49.96 -13.24 11.28
CA GLU A 87 -48.88 -14.22 11.23
C GLU A 87 -47.48 -13.57 11.33
N LYS A 88 -46.54 -14.29 11.95
CA LYS A 88 -45.14 -13.85 12.09
C LYS A 88 -44.38 -14.06 10.77
N ARG A 89 -44.39 -13.06 9.89
CA ARG A 89 -43.61 -13.08 8.64
C ARG A 89 -42.16 -12.61 8.85
N THR A 90 -41.30 -13.48 9.38
CA THR A 90 -39.87 -13.13 9.53
C THR A 90 -39.17 -13.06 8.17
N ARG A 91 -38.44 -11.98 7.93
CA ARG A 91 -37.58 -11.86 6.75
C ARG A 91 -36.18 -12.37 7.07
N HIS A 92 -35.61 -13.16 6.17
CA HIS A 92 -34.23 -13.65 6.25
C HIS A 92 -33.32 -12.76 5.41
N PHE A 93 -32.39 -12.05 6.05
CA PHE A 93 -31.44 -11.14 5.39
C PHE A 93 -30.08 -11.81 5.11
N GLY A 94 -30.08 -13.13 4.89
CA GLY A 94 -28.91 -13.85 4.40
C GLY A 94 -28.55 -13.43 2.97
N ILE A 95 -27.38 -13.84 2.50
CA ILE A 95 -26.94 -13.56 1.12
C ILE A 95 -27.93 -14.24 0.15
N GLY A 96 -28.43 -13.49 -0.84
CA GLY A 96 -29.35 -14.00 -1.87
C GLY A 96 -30.81 -14.21 -1.43
N GLN A 97 -31.18 -13.78 -0.22
CA GLN A 97 -32.53 -13.92 0.32
C GLN A 97 -33.28 -12.58 0.21
N HIS A 98 -33.79 -12.03 1.31
CA HIS A 98 -34.53 -10.77 1.30
C HIS A 98 -33.60 -9.55 1.17
N ILE A 99 -34.14 -8.44 0.63
CA ILE A 99 -33.45 -7.15 0.55
C ILE A 99 -32.99 -6.70 1.94
N GLN A 100 -31.72 -6.28 2.03
CA GLN A 100 -31.11 -5.82 3.29
C GLN A 100 -31.87 -4.62 3.88
N PRO A 101 -32.06 -4.57 5.21
CA PRO A 101 -32.67 -3.41 5.84
C PRO A 101 -31.75 -2.19 5.74
N LYS A 102 -32.35 -0.99 5.82
CA LYS A 102 -31.59 0.25 5.95
C LYS A 102 -30.77 0.18 7.25
N ARG A 103 -29.46 0.41 7.14
CA ARG A 103 -28.49 0.40 8.25
C ARG A 103 -27.66 1.67 8.23
N ASP A 104 -26.95 1.96 9.32
CA ASP A 104 -26.01 3.07 9.31
C ASP A 104 -24.86 2.79 8.30
N LEU A 105 -24.82 3.60 7.25
CA LEU A 105 -23.82 3.55 6.19
C LEU A 105 -22.76 4.65 6.35
N SER A 106 -22.77 5.46 7.42
CA SER A 106 -21.87 6.59 7.65
C SER A 106 -20.38 6.26 7.42
N ARG A 107 -19.97 5.04 7.78
CA ARG A 107 -18.60 4.52 7.57
C ARG A 107 -18.26 4.30 6.09
N PHE A 108 -19.24 3.96 5.26
CA PHE A 108 -19.11 3.62 3.84
C PHE A 108 -19.50 4.77 2.90
N VAL A 109 -20.01 5.88 3.44
CA VAL A 109 -20.32 7.09 2.67
C VAL A 109 -19.10 7.57 1.91
N ARG A 110 -19.31 7.94 0.64
CA ARG A 110 -18.33 8.70 -0.15
C ARG A 110 -18.30 10.15 0.34
N TRP A 111 -17.41 10.43 1.29
CA TRP A 111 -17.31 11.76 1.89
C TRP A 111 -16.83 12.84 0.90
N PRO A 112 -17.37 14.07 0.98
CA PRO A 112 -16.86 15.25 0.27
C PRO A 112 -15.35 15.44 0.44
N LYS A 113 -14.71 16.07 -0.55
CA LYS A 113 -13.25 16.18 -0.62
C LYS A 113 -12.64 16.88 0.59
N TYR A 114 -13.24 17.97 1.08
CA TYR A 114 -12.74 18.72 2.24
C TYR A 114 -12.73 17.88 3.53
N ILE A 115 -13.78 17.09 3.78
CA ILE A 115 -13.85 16.16 4.93
C ILE A 115 -12.76 15.11 4.84
N LYS A 116 -12.55 14.54 3.64
CA LYS A 116 -11.49 13.55 3.43
C LYS A 116 -10.11 14.13 3.71
N ILE A 117 -9.81 15.33 3.22
CA ILE A 117 -8.53 16.00 3.43
C ILE A 117 -8.29 16.26 4.91
N GLN A 118 -9.28 16.80 5.64
CA GLN A 118 -9.16 17.04 7.09
C GLN A 118 -8.92 15.75 7.88
N ARG A 119 -9.67 14.68 7.56
CA ARG A 119 -9.48 13.35 8.19
C ARG A 119 -8.12 12.76 7.86
N GLN A 120 -7.67 12.88 6.61
CA GLN A 120 -6.35 12.40 6.17
C GLN A 120 -5.22 13.19 6.83
N LYS A 121 -5.34 14.53 6.98
CA LYS A 121 -4.38 15.38 7.71
C LYS A 121 -4.21 14.87 9.16
N SER A 122 -5.33 14.66 9.87
CA SER A 122 -5.31 14.13 11.25
C SER A 122 -4.72 12.71 11.33
N VAL A 123 -5.06 11.81 10.39
CA VAL A 123 -4.48 10.46 10.35
C VAL A 123 -2.97 10.54 10.09
N LEU A 124 -2.54 11.36 9.14
CA LEU A 124 -1.15 11.51 8.74
C LEU A 124 -0.29 12.04 9.90
N GLN A 125 -0.78 13.06 10.62
CA GLN A 125 -0.13 13.57 11.82
C GLN A 125 0.07 12.47 12.88
N ARG A 126 -0.92 11.60 13.09
CA ARG A 126 -0.79 10.46 14.03
C ARG A 126 0.16 9.36 13.54
N ARG A 127 0.29 9.15 12.22
CA ARG A 127 1.12 8.08 11.63
C ARG A 127 2.58 8.47 11.50
N LEU A 128 2.86 9.72 11.13
CA LEU A 128 4.22 10.21 11.01
C LEU A 128 4.86 10.33 12.39
N LYS A 129 6.19 10.24 12.43
CA LYS A 129 6.95 10.60 13.62
C LYS A 129 6.94 12.12 13.72
N ILE A 130 6.35 12.64 14.80
CA ILE A 130 6.23 14.07 15.04
C ILE A 130 7.47 14.51 15.82
N PRO A 131 8.21 15.53 15.33
CA PRO A 131 9.33 16.12 16.07
C PRO A 131 8.91 16.60 17.46
N PRO A 132 9.77 16.45 18.48
CA PRO A 132 9.46 16.88 19.85
C PRO A 132 8.96 18.34 19.99
N PRO A 133 9.50 19.35 19.26
CA PRO A 133 8.99 20.73 19.33
C PRO A 133 7.54 20.91 18.88
N ILE A 134 7.01 19.99 18.07
CA ILE A 134 5.62 19.99 17.63
C ILE A 134 4.78 19.11 18.56
N ASN A 135 5.36 18.00 19.04
CA ASN A 135 4.66 17.07 19.92
C ASN A 135 4.38 17.66 21.31
N GLN A 136 5.16 18.64 21.79
CA GLN A 136 4.89 19.31 23.07
C GLN A 136 3.47 19.90 23.16
N PHE A 137 2.89 20.35 22.05
CA PHE A 137 1.51 20.88 22.02
C PHE A 137 0.44 19.78 22.14
N SER A 138 0.79 18.52 21.94
CA SER A 138 -0.12 17.39 22.23
C SER A 138 -0.23 17.08 23.72
N HIS A 139 0.73 17.56 24.53
CA HIS A 139 0.63 17.51 25.98
C HIS A 139 -0.15 18.75 26.43
N THR A 140 -1.36 18.53 26.95
CA THR A 140 -2.24 19.61 27.39
C THR A 140 -2.46 19.56 28.88
N VAL A 141 -2.76 20.71 29.48
CA VAL A 141 -3.22 20.81 30.87
C VAL A 141 -4.51 19.99 31.05
N ASP A 142 -4.69 19.37 32.21
CA ASP A 142 -5.89 18.62 32.51
C ASP A 142 -7.14 19.54 32.59
N ARG A 143 -8.32 18.94 32.42
CA ARG A 143 -9.58 19.69 32.36
C ARG A 143 -9.88 20.49 33.62
N VAL A 144 -9.51 19.99 34.81
CA VAL A 144 -9.85 20.63 36.09
C VAL A 144 -9.02 21.89 36.23
N THR A 145 -7.70 21.78 36.00
CA THR A 145 -6.78 22.92 36.02
C THR A 145 -7.13 23.94 34.94
N ALA A 146 -7.48 23.51 33.73
CA ALA A 146 -7.91 24.42 32.66
C ALA A 146 -9.17 25.21 33.06
N THR A 147 -10.16 24.56 33.69
CA THR A 147 -11.37 25.23 34.15
C THR A 147 -11.07 26.26 35.25
N ALA A 148 -10.18 25.93 36.19
CA ALA A 148 -9.75 26.86 37.23
C ALA A 148 -9.01 28.06 36.63
N LEU A 149 -8.14 27.83 35.65
CA LEU A 149 -7.42 28.86 34.92
C LEU A 149 -8.39 29.82 34.19
N PHE A 150 -9.37 29.29 33.46
CA PHE A 150 -10.34 30.13 32.75
C PHE A 150 -11.18 31.00 33.69
N LYS A 151 -11.55 30.51 34.88
CA LYS A 151 -12.24 31.32 35.90
C LYS A 151 -11.39 32.51 36.37
N VAL A 152 -10.09 32.30 36.53
CA VAL A 152 -9.17 33.39 36.90
C VAL A 152 -9.04 34.40 35.75
N LEU A 153 -8.87 33.92 34.51
CA LEU A 153 -8.72 34.77 33.33
C LEU A 153 -9.97 35.61 33.03
N GLU A 154 -11.17 35.09 33.32
CA GLU A 154 -12.43 35.80 33.13
C GLU A 154 -12.51 37.07 34.00
N LYS A 155 -11.94 37.05 35.21
CA LYS A 155 -11.87 38.23 36.10
C LYS A 155 -11.00 39.36 35.51
N TYR A 156 -9.99 39.01 34.74
CA TYR A 156 -9.02 39.97 34.16
C TYR A 156 -9.27 40.23 32.66
N ARG A 157 -10.51 39.99 32.19
CA ARG A 157 -10.88 40.17 30.79
C ARG A 157 -10.68 41.64 30.34
N PRO A 158 -10.09 41.89 29.15
CA PRO A 158 -9.98 43.25 28.63
C PRO A 158 -11.37 43.85 28.35
N GLU A 159 -11.44 45.17 28.39
CA GLU A 159 -12.67 45.90 28.12
C GLU A 159 -13.20 45.64 26.71
N THR A 160 -14.53 45.53 26.59
CA THR A 160 -15.18 45.52 25.28
C THR A 160 -15.18 46.92 24.67
N THR A 161 -15.33 47.01 23.35
CA THR A 161 -15.43 48.31 22.65
C THR A 161 -16.59 49.17 23.18
N ALA A 162 -17.72 48.55 23.50
CA ALA A 162 -18.87 49.22 24.11
C ALA A 162 -18.57 49.73 25.53
N ALA A 163 -17.91 48.92 26.38
CA ALA A 163 -17.51 49.33 27.72
C ALA A 163 -16.48 50.48 27.65
N LYS A 164 -15.54 50.41 26.70
CA LYS A 164 -14.58 51.47 26.42
C LYS A 164 -15.27 52.77 26.01
N LYS A 165 -16.27 52.71 25.11
CA LYS A 165 -17.07 53.86 24.68
C LYS A 165 -17.80 54.50 25.87
N ARG A 166 -18.51 53.70 26.68
CA ARG A 166 -19.19 54.18 27.89
C ARG A 166 -18.24 54.84 28.88
N ARG A 167 -17.05 54.25 29.10
CA ARG A 167 -16.02 54.84 29.97
C ARG A 167 -15.52 56.18 29.43
N LEU A 168 -15.29 56.27 28.12
CA LEU A 168 -14.81 57.51 27.48
C LEU A 168 -15.88 58.60 27.53
N GLN A 169 -17.16 58.26 27.29
CA GLN A 169 -18.30 59.17 27.44
C GLN A 169 -18.41 59.68 28.88
N ALA A 170 -18.44 58.78 29.86
CA ALA A 170 -18.49 59.17 31.27
C ALA A 170 -17.28 60.01 31.71
N ARG A 171 -16.09 59.77 31.12
CA ARG A 171 -14.90 60.61 31.39
C ARG A 171 -14.99 61.97 30.71
N ALA A 172 -15.58 62.04 29.51
CA ALA A 172 -15.82 63.30 28.80
C ALA A 172 -16.85 64.17 29.54
N GLU A 173 -17.97 63.58 29.97
CA GLU A 173 -18.99 64.23 30.79
C GLU A 173 -18.39 64.80 32.09
N LYS A 174 -17.63 63.97 32.82
CA LYS A 174 -16.91 64.40 34.05
C LYS A 174 -15.85 65.47 33.80
N LYS A 175 -15.28 65.53 32.59
CA LYS A 175 -14.31 66.57 32.21
C LYS A 175 -15.01 67.90 31.92
N VAL A 176 -16.21 67.86 31.33
CA VAL A 176 -17.06 69.03 31.07
C VAL A 176 -17.61 69.64 32.38
N GLU A 177 -17.94 68.82 33.38
CA GLU A 177 -18.45 69.25 34.70
C GLU A 177 -17.44 69.95 35.65
N LYS A 178 -16.22 70.28 35.19
CA LYS A 178 -15.14 71.01 35.93
C LYS A 178 -14.28 70.19 36.91
N LYS A 179 -13.42 69.29 36.41
CA LYS A 179 -12.15 68.92 37.10
C LYS A 179 -10.99 68.67 36.13
N THR A 180 -9.79 69.10 36.52
CA THR A 180 -8.50 68.70 35.94
C THR A 180 -8.34 67.18 35.91
N ASP A 181 -7.85 66.61 34.81
CA ASP A 181 -7.80 65.17 34.56
C ASP A 181 -6.79 64.46 35.49
N LYS A 182 -7.27 63.86 36.58
CA LYS A 182 -6.44 63.05 37.47
C LYS A 182 -6.10 61.71 36.80
N PRO A 183 -4.82 61.30 36.72
CA PRO A 183 -4.43 60.01 36.15
C PRO A 183 -5.14 58.85 36.86
N THR A 184 -6.00 58.12 36.14
CA THR A 184 -6.71 56.96 36.69
C THR A 184 -5.78 55.74 36.74
N LYS A 185 -5.79 55.00 37.85
CA LYS A 185 -5.02 53.75 38.01
C LYS A 185 -5.35 52.77 36.89
N ARG A 186 -4.30 52.27 36.22
CA ARG A 186 -4.45 51.32 35.10
C ARG A 186 -5.03 50.00 35.58
N LEU A 187 -6.10 49.53 34.95
CA LEU A 187 -6.68 48.22 35.23
C LEU A 187 -5.71 47.09 34.82
N ILE A 188 -5.62 46.07 35.66
CA ILE A 188 -4.88 44.84 35.37
C ILE A 188 -5.75 44.01 34.43
N VAL A 189 -5.23 43.72 33.25
CA VAL A 189 -5.94 42.96 32.21
C VAL A 189 -5.02 41.90 31.63
N VAL A 190 -5.61 40.80 31.16
CA VAL A 190 -4.88 39.79 30.37
C VAL A 190 -4.38 40.44 29.08
N ARG A 191 -3.12 40.16 28.75
CA ARG A 191 -2.49 40.60 27.49
C ARG A 191 -2.64 39.50 26.46
N GLN A 192 -2.99 39.90 25.23
CA GLN A 192 -3.26 38.99 24.12
C GLN A 192 -2.47 39.40 22.88
N GLY A 193 -2.30 38.45 21.95
CA GLY A 193 -1.55 38.65 20.70
C GLY A 193 -0.08 38.27 20.85
N VAL A 194 0.41 37.48 19.89
CA VAL A 194 1.76 36.91 19.87
C VAL A 194 2.83 37.98 20.14
N ASN A 195 2.88 39.04 19.33
CA ASN A 195 3.93 40.08 19.40
C ASN A 195 3.94 40.84 20.74
N THR A 196 2.77 41.01 21.36
CA THR A 196 2.69 41.68 22.68
C THR A 196 3.12 40.73 23.77
N VAL A 197 2.74 39.46 23.68
CA VAL A 197 3.11 38.43 24.67
C VAL A 197 4.61 38.14 24.60
N THR A 198 5.20 37.99 23.41
CA THR A 198 6.64 37.80 23.23
C THR A 198 7.43 38.95 23.85
N LYS A 199 7.07 40.20 23.52
CA LYS A 199 7.68 41.40 24.13
C LYS A 199 7.56 41.41 25.67
N LEU A 200 6.44 40.94 26.22
CA LEU A 200 6.26 40.87 27.67
C LEU A 200 7.06 39.73 28.31
N VAL A 201 7.30 38.64 27.59
CA VAL A 201 8.19 37.53 28.02
C VAL A 201 9.65 37.99 27.99
N GLU A 202 10.08 38.63 26.90
CA GLU A 202 11.43 39.22 26.74
C GLU A 202 11.70 40.28 27.81
N GLN A 203 10.72 41.15 28.09
CA GLN A 203 10.82 42.16 29.15
C GLN A 203 10.66 41.58 30.57
N LYS A 204 10.47 40.26 30.72
CA LYS A 204 10.22 39.57 32.00
C LYS A 204 9.03 40.15 32.79
N LYS A 205 8.04 40.69 32.07
CA LYS A 205 6.78 41.23 32.64
C LYS A 205 5.64 40.21 32.63
N ALA A 206 5.72 39.17 31.81
CA ALA A 206 4.74 38.10 31.76
C ALA A 206 4.92 37.14 32.96
N GLN A 207 3.87 36.98 33.77
CA GLN A 207 3.88 36.06 34.92
C GLN A 207 3.43 34.64 34.56
N LEU A 208 2.50 34.54 33.60
CA LEU A 208 1.96 33.27 33.09
C LEU A 208 1.69 33.43 31.59
N VAL A 209 2.12 32.45 30.80
CA VAL A 209 1.82 32.36 29.37
C VAL A 209 0.94 31.14 29.14
N VAL A 210 -0.18 31.34 28.45
CA VAL A 210 -1.11 30.28 28.07
C VAL A 210 -1.07 30.17 26.55
N ILE A 211 -0.70 29.00 26.04
CA ILE A 211 -0.54 28.75 24.60
C ILE A 211 -1.64 27.79 24.15
N SER A 212 -2.33 28.13 23.06
CA SER A 212 -3.29 27.24 22.41
C SER A 212 -2.58 26.09 21.69
N HIS A 213 -3.15 24.90 21.76
CA HIS A 213 -2.57 23.69 21.16
C HIS A 213 -2.95 23.47 19.69
N ASP A 214 -3.91 24.25 19.18
CA ASP A 214 -4.57 24.11 17.88
C ASP A 214 -4.29 25.27 16.91
N VAL A 215 -3.15 25.94 17.08
CA VAL A 215 -2.70 27.03 16.18
C VAL A 215 -2.28 26.47 14.82
N ASP A 216 -2.82 27.03 13.74
CA ASP A 216 -2.43 26.73 12.35
C ASP A 216 -2.19 28.07 11.64
N PRO A 217 -0.95 28.42 11.21
CA PRO A 217 0.31 27.65 11.20
C PRO A 217 1.03 27.55 12.56
N LEU A 218 1.87 26.52 12.73
CA LEU A 218 2.58 26.19 13.99
C LEU A 218 3.83 27.02 14.28
N GLU A 219 4.35 27.75 13.30
CA GLU A 219 5.62 28.49 13.40
C GLU A 219 5.37 29.91 13.93
N VAL A 220 5.90 30.18 15.12
CA VAL A 220 5.97 31.51 15.72
C VAL A 220 7.26 31.55 16.56
N GLU A 221 8.19 32.45 16.21
CA GLU A 221 9.56 32.48 16.77
C GLU A 221 9.73 33.32 18.05
N ASN A 222 10.89 33.11 18.70
CA ASN A 222 11.65 33.92 19.68
C ASN A 222 11.71 33.49 21.17
N SER A 223 12.92 33.63 21.72
CA SER A 223 13.65 32.87 22.78
C SER A 223 13.62 33.43 24.23
N ASP A 224 13.50 32.50 25.22
CA ASP A 224 13.81 32.42 26.68
C ASP A 224 14.18 33.66 27.57
N ARG A 225 14.00 33.77 28.91
CA ARG A 225 13.16 33.21 30.01
C ARG A 225 13.48 33.86 31.42
N ALA A 226 12.54 33.73 32.41
CA ALA A 226 12.65 33.67 33.91
C ALA A 226 12.07 34.88 34.73
N ASN A 227 11.32 34.80 35.84
CA ASN A 227 10.66 33.77 36.70
C ASN A 227 9.55 34.43 37.59
N PHE A 228 8.48 33.71 37.95
CA PHE A 228 7.49 34.05 39.02
C PHE A 228 6.92 32.75 39.63
N THR A 229 6.54 32.69 40.91
CA THR A 229 6.65 31.43 41.69
C THR A 229 5.46 31.14 42.63
N LYS A 230 4.37 30.56 42.10
CA LYS A 230 3.50 29.62 42.86
C LYS A 230 2.42 28.92 42.00
N LEU A 231 1.76 29.63 41.08
CA LEU A 231 0.92 28.99 40.04
C LEU A 231 1.78 28.42 38.89
N VAL A 232 2.91 29.08 38.68
CA VAL A 232 3.98 28.59 37.82
C VAL A 232 4.47 27.25 38.31
N GLU A 233 4.52 26.94 39.61
CA GLU A 233 5.12 25.69 40.10
C GLU A 233 4.36 24.45 39.59
N THR A 234 3.03 24.44 39.65
CA THR A 234 2.23 23.33 39.09
C THR A 234 2.36 23.20 37.57
N ILE A 235 2.44 24.31 36.83
CA ILE A 235 2.62 24.31 35.37
C ILE A 235 4.09 24.00 35.01
N LYS A 236 5.03 24.39 35.88
CA LYS A 236 6.46 24.20 35.75
C LYS A 236 6.77 22.72 35.90
N ASN A 237 6.23 22.04 36.91
CA ASN A 237 6.44 20.61 37.08
C ASN A 237 5.88 19.79 35.90
N ASN A 238 4.73 20.21 35.34
CA ASN A 238 4.11 19.49 34.23
C ASN A 238 4.76 19.73 32.86
N PHE A 239 5.30 20.93 32.61
CA PHE A 239 5.81 21.33 31.29
C PHE A 239 7.27 21.74 31.29
N ASN A 240 7.70 22.52 32.28
CA ASN A 240 9.02 23.15 32.29
C ASN A 240 10.12 22.27 32.87
N GLU A 241 9.84 21.49 33.91
CA GLU A 241 10.78 20.53 34.52
C GLU A 241 10.91 19.29 33.65
N ARG A 242 9.79 18.90 33.02
CA ARG A 242 9.75 17.85 31.99
C ARG A 242 10.19 18.35 30.62
N TYR A 243 10.65 19.59 30.49
CA TYR A 243 11.00 20.15 29.19
C TYR A 243 12.07 19.32 28.49
N ASP A 244 13.11 18.87 29.21
CA ASP A 244 14.16 18.02 28.63
C ASP A 244 13.64 16.64 28.23
N GLU A 245 12.66 16.09 28.95
CA GLU A 245 11.96 14.86 28.55
C GLU A 245 11.11 15.09 27.30
N LEU A 246 10.31 16.16 27.29
CA LEU A 246 9.42 16.54 26.20
C LEU A 246 10.18 16.86 24.93
N ARG A 247 11.35 17.51 25.04
CA ARG A 247 12.30 17.80 23.95
C ARG A 247 12.90 16.54 23.34
N ARG A 248 12.97 15.44 24.09
CA ARG A 248 13.50 14.15 23.62
C ARG A 248 12.41 13.17 23.21
N HIS A 249 11.16 13.40 23.64
CA HIS A 249 10.03 12.52 23.38
C HIS A 249 9.41 12.78 22.00
N TRP A 250 9.73 11.91 21.04
CA TRP A 250 9.10 11.90 19.72
C TRP A 250 7.63 11.49 19.81
N GLY A 251 6.78 12.22 19.10
CA GLY A 251 5.35 11.92 18.99
C GLY A 251 5.01 11.05 17.79
N GLY A 252 3.73 10.67 17.71
CA GLY A 252 3.18 9.97 16.55
C GLY A 252 3.68 8.54 16.39
N GLY A 253 3.76 8.04 15.16
CA GLY A 253 4.12 6.64 14.89
C GLY A 253 3.05 5.62 15.33
N VAL A 254 1.86 6.07 15.69
CA VAL A 254 0.78 5.20 16.17
C VAL A 254 0.21 4.43 14.99
N LEU A 255 0.06 3.11 15.11
CA LEU A 255 -0.53 2.28 14.05
C LEU A 255 -2.06 2.39 14.02
N GLY A 256 -2.68 2.02 12.89
CA GLY A 256 -4.13 2.00 12.78
C GLY A 256 -4.76 0.80 13.47
N ALA A 257 -6.00 0.95 13.96
CA ALA A 257 -6.71 -0.09 14.72
C ALA A 257 -6.77 -1.46 13.99
N LYS A 258 -6.94 -1.47 12.66
CA LYS A 258 -6.89 -2.72 11.87
C LYS A 258 -5.50 -3.34 11.85
N SER A 259 -4.45 -2.51 11.79
CA SER A 259 -3.07 -2.98 11.76
C SER A 259 -2.64 -3.51 13.13
N THR A 260 -2.99 -2.82 14.22
CA THR A 260 -2.73 -3.27 15.59
C THR A 260 -3.48 -4.57 15.89
N ALA A 261 -4.75 -4.68 15.51
CA ALA A 261 -5.52 -5.91 15.66
C ALA A 261 -4.92 -7.08 14.87
N ARG A 262 -4.41 -6.84 13.66
CA ARG A 262 -3.72 -7.86 12.86
C ARG A 262 -2.42 -8.33 13.53
N ILE A 263 -1.62 -7.39 14.05
CA ILE A 263 -0.37 -7.72 14.75
C ILE A 263 -0.68 -8.53 16.01
N ALA A 264 -1.63 -8.08 16.83
CA ALA A 264 -2.06 -8.79 18.04
C ALA A 264 -2.60 -10.20 17.73
N LYS A 265 -3.33 -10.37 16.61
CA LYS A 265 -3.79 -11.70 16.17
C LYS A 265 -2.63 -12.61 15.80
N ILE A 266 -1.61 -12.09 15.13
CA ILE A 266 -0.40 -12.84 14.76
C ILE A 266 0.41 -13.18 16.01
N GLU A 267 0.57 -12.25 16.94
CA GLU A 267 1.27 -12.49 18.21
C GLU A 267 0.57 -13.57 19.04
N LYS A 268 -0.76 -13.49 19.16
CA LYS A 268 -1.55 -14.53 19.83
C LYS A 268 -1.41 -15.90 19.16
N ALA A 269 -1.37 -15.95 17.82
CA ALA A 269 -1.16 -17.21 17.10
C ALA A 269 0.24 -17.79 17.37
N LYS A 270 1.28 -16.94 17.39
CA LYS A 270 2.65 -17.37 17.74
C LYS A 270 2.75 -17.87 19.17
N GLU A 271 2.06 -17.22 20.10
CA GLU A 271 2.01 -17.64 21.50
C GLU A 271 1.36 -19.01 21.66
N LEU A 272 0.24 -19.25 20.97
CA LEU A 272 -0.42 -20.55 20.93
C LEU A 272 0.47 -21.63 20.30
N ASP A 273 1.16 -21.33 19.20
CA ASP A 273 2.10 -22.25 18.56
C ASP A 273 3.26 -22.58 19.52
N SER A 274 3.86 -21.57 20.16
CA SER A 274 4.95 -21.77 21.14
C SER A 274 4.52 -22.65 22.30
N ASN A 275 3.30 -22.47 22.81
CA ASN A 275 2.74 -23.31 23.87
C ASN A 275 2.48 -24.74 23.40
N LEU A 276 2.07 -24.94 22.13
CA LEU A 276 1.92 -26.27 21.54
C LEU A 276 3.27 -26.98 21.38
N TYR A 277 4.34 -26.25 21.03
CA TYR A 277 5.70 -26.80 21.01
C TYR A 277 6.18 -27.19 22.41
N PHE A 278 5.86 -26.40 23.43
CA PHE A 278 6.18 -26.70 24.83
C PHE A 278 5.45 -27.97 25.33
N ILE A 279 4.15 -28.11 25.02
CA ILE A 279 3.37 -29.31 25.36
C ILE A 279 3.93 -30.55 24.64
N LYS A 280 4.27 -30.45 23.35
CA LYS A 280 4.90 -31.56 22.61
C LYS A 280 6.26 -31.98 23.17
N PHE A 281 7.04 -31.04 23.70
CA PHE A 281 8.33 -31.34 24.33
C PHE A 281 8.15 -32.07 25.66
N TYR A 282 7.18 -31.66 26.48
CA TYR A 282 6.87 -32.33 27.75
C TYR A 282 6.28 -33.74 27.55
N THR A 283 5.40 -33.96 26.57
CA THR A 283 4.84 -35.30 26.31
C THR A 283 5.86 -36.30 25.77
N ASN A 284 6.93 -35.82 25.10
CA ASN A 284 7.96 -36.69 24.52
C ASN A 284 9.05 -37.07 25.53
N THR A 285 9.09 -36.44 26.71
CA THR A 285 10.08 -36.70 27.76
C THR A 285 9.53 -37.62 28.87
N TYR A 286 8.21 -37.87 28.89
CA TYR A 286 7.51 -38.63 29.95
C TYR A 286 6.56 -39.72 29.43
N MET A 287 6.88 -40.40 28.33
CA MET A 287 6.12 -41.57 27.84
C MET A 287 7.02 -42.80 27.68
N PRO A 288 6.64 -43.99 28.20
CA PRO A 288 7.45 -45.19 28.14
C PRO A 288 7.55 -45.74 26.72
N THR A 289 8.71 -46.32 26.45
CA THR A 289 9.13 -46.95 25.21
C THR A 289 8.30 -48.18 24.85
N SER A 290 7.31 -48.04 23.98
CA SER A 290 6.83 -49.12 23.13
C SER A 290 6.17 -48.52 21.87
N PHE A 291 6.35 -49.19 20.72
CA PHE A 291 6.09 -48.70 19.35
C PHE A 291 7.16 -47.79 18.74
N LYS A 292 8.30 -48.43 18.46
CA LYS A 292 9.30 -47.99 17.48
C LYS A 292 8.77 -48.35 16.08
N TRP A 293 8.17 -47.39 15.37
CA TRP A 293 7.96 -47.54 13.92
C TRP A 293 9.26 -47.23 13.21
N ILE A 294 9.84 -48.29 12.64
CA ILE A 294 11.01 -48.26 11.77
C ILE A 294 10.61 -47.50 10.49
N VAL A 295 11.13 -46.28 10.32
CA VAL A 295 11.28 -45.66 9.00
C VAL A 295 12.77 -45.65 8.71
N VAL A 296 13.19 -46.63 7.91
CA VAL A 296 14.51 -46.67 7.28
C VAL A 296 14.62 -45.42 6.39
N LYS A 297 15.37 -44.41 6.84
CA LYS A 297 15.95 -43.42 5.95
C LYS A 297 17.37 -43.83 5.66
N ALA A 298 17.58 -44.23 4.41
CA ALA A 298 18.86 -44.53 3.80
C ALA A 298 19.95 -43.52 4.23
N GLY A 299 21.05 -44.05 4.73
CA GLY A 299 22.27 -43.28 4.99
C GLY A 299 22.72 -42.59 3.70
N LYS A 300 22.86 -41.27 3.76
CA LYS A 300 23.62 -40.56 2.74
C LYS A 300 25.10 -40.59 3.14
N PRO A 301 26.01 -40.84 2.19
CA PRO A 301 27.44 -40.88 2.46
C PRO A 301 27.92 -39.49 2.93
N SER A 302 28.73 -39.49 4.00
CA SER A 302 29.47 -38.33 4.48
C SER A 302 30.54 -37.94 3.47
N ARG A 303 30.16 -37.15 2.46
CA ARG A 303 31.12 -36.32 1.74
C ARG A 303 31.38 -35.07 2.56
N GLN A 304 32.57 -35.01 3.14
CA GLN A 304 33.16 -33.84 3.78
C GLN A 304 33.21 -32.71 2.73
N TYR A 305 32.24 -31.80 2.75
CA TYR A 305 32.33 -30.53 2.04
C TYR A 305 32.67 -29.47 3.09
N SER A 306 33.60 -28.57 2.78
CA SER A 306 33.87 -27.40 3.59
C SER A 306 32.61 -26.53 3.66
N CYS A 307 31.94 -26.55 4.81
CA CYS A 307 30.78 -25.69 5.08
C CYS A 307 31.27 -24.27 5.37
N ILE A 308 30.71 -23.27 4.69
CA ILE A 308 30.87 -21.88 5.12
C ILE A 308 29.81 -21.63 6.21
N ASP A 309 30.22 -21.76 7.46
CA ASP A 309 29.48 -21.29 8.64
C ASP A 309 29.32 -19.75 8.65
N GLY A 310 28.18 -19.29 8.14
CA GLY A 310 27.57 -18.02 8.52
C GLY A 310 27.95 -16.82 7.66
N ILE A 311 27.41 -16.76 6.44
CA ILE A 311 27.34 -15.50 5.65
C ILE A 311 26.27 -14.60 6.26
N GLU A 312 26.65 -13.37 6.62
CA GLU A 312 25.73 -12.40 7.20
C GLU A 312 24.95 -11.66 6.11
N ILE A 313 23.61 -11.67 6.21
CA ILE A 313 22.72 -11.01 5.25
C ILE A 313 22.26 -9.66 5.81
N LEU A 314 22.64 -8.57 5.16
CA LEU A 314 22.30 -7.19 5.55
C LEU A 314 21.32 -6.55 4.56
N SER A 315 20.59 -5.54 5.01
CA SER A 315 19.78 -4.68 4.14
C SER A 315 20.63 -3.60 3.47
N THR A 316 20.34 -3.24 2.22
CA THR A 316 20.98 -2.07 1.57
C THR A 316 20.52 -0.73 2.14
N SER A 317 19.32 -0.66 2.73
CA SER A 317 18.69 0.59 3.17
C SER A 317 18.85 0.87 4.66
N GLY A 318 19.55 0.02 5.41
CA GLY A 318 19.83 0.21 6.82
C GLY A 318 20.70 -0.89 7.41
N THR A 319 21.24 -0.68 8.62
CA THR A 319 22.14 -1.61 9.33
C THR A 319 21.46 -2.85 9.91
N LYS A 320 20.19 -3.12 9.56
CA LYS A 320 19.46 -4.30 10.08
C LYS A 320 19.91 -5.57 9.35
N SER A 321 20.47 -6.51 10.12
CA SER A 321 20.77 -7.88 9.69
C SER A 321 19.49 -8.70 9.60
N PHE A 322 19.34 -9.47 8.51
CA PHE A 322 18.24 -10.41 8.30
C PHE A 322 18.53 -11.79 8.89
N GLY A 323 19.80 -12.08 9.23
CA GLY A 323 20.25 -13.35 9.78
C GLY A 323 21.51 -13.87 9.09
N LYS A 324 22.04 -14.98 9.59
CA LYS A 324 23.14 -15.73 8.97
C LYS A 324 22.59 -16.89 8.16
N LEU A 325 23.21 -17.19 7.02
CA LEU A 325 22.91 -18.36 6.20
C LEU A 325 24.11 -19.31 6.21
N GLU A 326 23.81 -20.59 6.40
CA GLU A 326 24.75 -21.71 6.27
C GLU A 326 24.62 -22.25 4.83
N LEU A 327 25.68 -22.09 4.03
CA LEU A 327 25.68 -22.47 2.63
C LEU A 327 27.03 -23.07 2.24
N ASN A 328 27.01 -24.06 1.36
CA ASN A 328 28.23 -24.68 0.83
C ASN A 328 28.92 -23.76 -0.18
N GLU A 329 30.24 -23.87 -0.35
CA GLU A 329 31.03 -23.08 -1.32
C GLU A 329 30.55 -23.18 -2.77
N SER A 330 29.93 -24.30 -3.14
CA SER A 330 29.34 -24.55 -4.46
C SER A 330 27.94 -23.97 -4.65
N SER A 331 27.33 -23.41 -3.60
CA SER A 331 26.00 -22.80 -3.66
C SER A 331 25.99 -21.60 -4.62
N THR A 332 24.90 -21.44 -5.35
CA THR A 332 24.72 -20.32 -6.27
C THR A 332 24.03 -19.15 -5.59
N ILE A 333 24.09 -17.95 -6.18
CA ILE A 333 23.30 -16.79 -5.73
C ILE A 333 21.79 -17.09 -5.72
N THR A 334 21.32 -17.98 -6.60
CA THR A 334 19.92 -18.44 -6.57
C THR A 334 19.57 -19.13 -5.26
N ASP A 335 20.49 -19.94 -4.72
CA ASP A 335 20.29 -20.65 -3.46
C ASP A 335 20.40 -19.70 -2.26
N VAL A 336 21.27 -18.68 -2.34
CA VAL A 336 21.28 -17.57 -1.38
C VAL A 336 19.92 -16.87 -1.34
N LYS A 337 19.33 -16.52 -2.50
CA LYS A 337 18.01 -15.88 -2.57
C LYS A 337 16.90 -16.74 -1.95
N LYS A 338 16.94 -18.07 -2.17
CA LYS A 338 16.03 -19.02 -1.51
C LYS A 338 16.24 -19.01 0.01
N GLY A 339 17.48 -19.04 0.49
CA GLY A 339 17.83 -18.93 1.92
C GLY A 339 17.28 -17.65 2.55
N VAL A 340 17.45 -16.49 1.90
CA VAL A 340 16.89 -15.20 2.35
C VAL A 340 15.36 -15.24 2.40
N TYR A 341 14.70 -15.93 1.45
CA TYR A 341 13.25 -16.12 1.49
C TYR A 341 12.79 -16.95 2.70
N HIS A 342 13.59 -17.94 3.14
CA HIS A 342 13.31 -18.68 4.36
C HIS A 342 13.44 -17.79 5.61
N LEU A 343 14.43 -16.90 5.67
CA LEU A 343 14.58 -15.91 6.75
C LEU A 343 13.46 -14.87 6.75
N LYS A 344 13.06 -14.39 5.58
CA LYS A 344 12.00 -13.37 5.42
C LYS A 344 11.11 -13.67 4.23
N LYS A 345 9.97 -14.33 4.51
CA LYS A 345 8.96 -14.73 3.51
C LYS A 345 8.42 -13.62 2.61
N LEU A 346 8.52 -12.34 3.01
CA LEU A 346 8.12 -11.21 2.15
C LEU A 346 9.07 -10.97 0.96
N LEU A 347 10.31 -11.45 1.06
CA LEU A 347 11.35 -11.33 0.04
C LEU A 347 11.42 -12.65 -0.72
N TYR A 348 10.51 -12.91 -1.66
CA TYR A 348 10.67 -14.06 -2.57
C TYR A 348 11.85 -13.82 -3.54
N PRO A 349 12.44 -14.88 -4.13
CA PRO A 349 13.71 -14.78 -4.85
C PRO A 349 13.78 -13.67 -5.91
N ASP A 350 12.72 -13.48 -6.70
CA ASP A 350 12.70 -12.47 -7.77
C ASP A 350 12.62 -11.03 -7.26
N ARG A 351 12.10 -10.81 -6.04
CA ARG A 351 12.00 -9.49 -5.39
C ARG A 351 13.33 -9.02 -4.80
N GLN A 352 14.35 -9.88 -4.80
CA GLN A 352 15.64 -9.61 -4.19
C GLN A 352 16.72 -9.29 -5.23
N SER A 353 17.53 -8.27 -4.94
CA SER A 353 18.80 -8.04 -5.61
C SER A 353 19.95 -8.21 -4.60
N ILE A 354 20.77 -9.25 -4.78
CA ILE A 354 21.96 -9.52 -3.95
C ILE A 354 23.16 -8.73 -4.49
N ARG A 355 23.94 -8.14 -3.59
CA ARG A 355 25.11 -7.30 -3.88
C ARG A 355 26.23 -7.57 -2.87
N LEU A 356 27.49 -7.42 -3.31
CA LEU A 356 28.66 -7.48 -2.43
C LEU A 356 28.79 -6.21 -1.57
N GLU A 357 28.37 -5.07 -2.12
CA GLU A 357 28.40 -3.77 -1.46
C GLU A 357 27.01 -3.12 -1.46
N PRO A 358 26.69 -2.23 -0.50
CA PRO A 358 25.38 -1.57 -0.44
C PRO A 358 25.00 -0.84 -1.75
N ARG A 359 25.98 -0.20 -2.39
CA ARG A 359 25.83 0.54 -3.65
C ARG A 359 26.40 -0.20 -4.87
N GLY A 360 26.85 -1.44 -4.70
CA GLY A 360 27.45 -2.25 -5.75
C GLY A 360 26.47 -2.72 -6.83
N LYS A 361 27.03 -3.34 -7.87
CA LYS A 361 26.26 -3.99 -8.95
C LYS A 361 25.55 -5.25 -8.41
N THR A 362 24.41 -5.58 -9.03
CA THR A 362 23.68 -6.82 -8.72
C THR A 362 24.44 -8.02 -9.28
N LEU A 363 24.59 -9.06 -8.46
CA LEU A 363 25.26 -10.31 -8.83
C LEU A 363 24.41 -11.17 -9.76
N LYS A 364 25.05 -11.99 -10.60
CA LYS A 364 24.32 -12.90 -11.48
C LYS A 364 23.86 -14.12 -10.69
N ASP A 365 22.69 -14.64 -11.05
CA ASP A 365 22.08 -15.80 -10.38
C ASP A 365 22.91 -17.10 -10.51
N SER A 366 23.78 -17.17 -11.52
CA SER A 366 24.67 -18.28 -11.83
C SER A 366 26.01 -18.23 -11.09
N ASP A 367 26.37 -17.08 -10.49
CA ASP A 367 27.66 -16.94 -9.81
C ASP A 367 27.65 -17.81 -8.54
N THR A 368 28.77 -18.52 -8.31
CA THR A 368 28.95 -19.36 -7.12
C THR A 368 29.64 -18.60 -6.01
N LEU A 369 29.40 -18.98 -4.75
CA LEU A 369 30.07 -18.35 -3.60
C LEU A 369 31.61 -18.43 -3.71
N LYS A 370 32.13 -19.54 -4.25
CA LYS A 370 33.56 -19.71 -4.56
C LYS A 370 34.07 -18.70 -5.59
N SER A 371 33.34 -18.47 -6.69
CA SER A 371 33.73 -17.49 -7.72
C SER A 371 33.76 -16.05 -7.22
N LEU A 372 33.00 -15.76 -6.17
CA LEU A 372 32.91 -14.43 -5.56
C LEU A 372 33.90 -14.22 -4.40
N GLY A 373 34.72 -15.23 -4.06
CA GLY A 373 35.72 -15.15 -3.01
C GLY A 373 35.16 -14.98 -1.59
N LEU A 374 33.90 -15.40 -1.36
CA LEU A 374 33.24 -15.22 -0.07
C LEU A 374 33.71 -16.28 0.94
N LYS A 375 34.18 -15.83 2.11
CA LYS A 375 34.65 -16.67 3.24
C LYS A 375 33.65 -16.62 4.42
N ASN A 376 33.90 -17.40 5.47
CA ASN A 376 33.13 -17.34 6.72
C ASN A 376 33.03 -15.91 7.27
N GLY A 377 31.81 -15.49 7.63
CA GLY A 377 31.54 -14.15 8.14
C GLY A 377 31.46 -13.04 7.07
N SER A 378 31.52 -13.37 5.78
CA SER A 378 31.34 -12.37 4.71
C SER A 378 29.93 -11.78 4.74
N LYS A 379 29.81 -10.51 4.33
CA LYS A 379 28.56 -9.75 4.33
C LYS A 379 27.98 -9.67 2.93
N LEU A 380 26.69 -10.00 2.79
CA LEU A 380 25.93 -9.80 1.55
C LEU A 380 24.80 -8.82 1.79
N TYR A 381 24.59 -7.92 0.83
CA TYR A 381 23.56 -6.90 0.92
C TYR A 381 22.36 -7.23 0.03
N VAL A 382 21.18 -7.23 0.62
CA VAL A 382 19.90 -7.48 -0.06
C VAL A 382 19.17 -6.16 -0.26
N LYS A 383 18.90 -5.85 -1.52
CA LYS A 383 18.00 -4.77 -1.92
C LYS A 383 16.62 -5.32 -2.22
N ASP A 384 15.60 -4.74 -1.59
CA ASP A 384 14.19 -5.01 -1.92
C ASP A 384 13.80 -4.23 -3.19
N LEU A 385 13.45 -4.95 -4.26
CA LEU A 385 13.01 -4.38 -5.54
C LEU A 385 11.52 -4.04 -5.56
N GLY A 386 10.76 -4.41 -4.52
CA GLY A 386 9.30 -4.36 -4.50
C GLY A 386 8.65 -5.49 -5.30
N PRO A 387 7.30 -5.51 -5.39
CA PRO A 387 6.60 -6.56 -6.13
C PRO A 387 7.04 -6.63 -7.59
N GLN A 388 7.50 -7.79 -8.01
CA GLN A 388 7.95 -8.10 -9.36
C GLN A 388 6.93 -8.99 -10.09
N ILE A 389 6.96 -8.91 -11.41
CA ILE A 389 6.17 -9.75 -12.32
C ILE A 389 7.07 -10.30 -13.42
N GLY A 390 6.84 -11.54 -13.84
CA GLY A 390 7.60 -12.19 -14.90
C GLY A 390 7.41 -11.53 -16.26
N TRP A 391 8.48 -11.42 -17.05
CA TRP A 391 8.43 -10.76 -18.37
C TRP A 391 7.42 -11.40 -19.32
N SER A 392 7.26 -12.73 -19.30
CA SER A 392 6.23 -13.39 -20.12
C SER A 392 4.83 -12.87 -19.81
N THR A 393 4.47 -12.75 -18.53
CA THR A 393 3.16 -12.21 -18.12
C THR A 393 3.02 -10.75 -18.51
N VAL A 394 4.09 -9.97 -18.43
CA VAL A 394 4.08 -8.56 -18.86
C VAL A 394 3.74 -8.45 -20.32
N PHE A 395 4.46 -9.15 -21.20
CA PHE A 395 4.22 -9.09 -22.63
C PHE A 395 2.84 -9.62 -23.00
N LEU A 396 2.34 -10.67 -22.32
CA LEU A 396 0.98 -11.14 -22.51
C LEU A 396 -0.05 -10.06 -22.19
N CYS A 397 0.06 -9.40 -21.04
CA CYS A 397 -0.86 -8.30 -20.68
C CYS A 397 -0.69 -7.06 -21.58
N GLU A 398 0.53 -6.76 -21.99
CA GLU A 398 0.87 -5.64 -22.87
C GLU A 398 0.22 -5.81 -24.24
N TYR A 399 0.32 -6.99 -24.84
CA TYR A 399 -0.20 -7.29 -26.19
C TYR A 399 -1.68 -7.70 -26.21
N ALA A 400 -2.22 -8.27 -25.11
CA ALA A 400 -3.62 -8.63 -25.03
C ALA A 400 -4.53 -7.40 -25.14
N GLY A 401 -4.13 -6.29 -24.53
CA GLY A 401 -4.91 -5.06 -24.57
C GLY A 401 -5.16 -4.51 -25.95
N PRO A 402 -4.13 -4.25 -26.77
CA PRO A 402 -4.33 -3.78 -28.13
C PRO A 402 -5.24 -4.68 -28.96
N LEU A 403 -5.17 -6.00 -28.77
CA LEU A 403 -6.07 -6.95 -29.43
C LEU A 403 -7.52 -6.75 -28.98
N PHE A 404 -7.79 -6.79 -27.67
CA PHE A 404 -9.14 -6.63 -27.14
C PHE A 404 -9.70 -5.22 -27.38
N SER A 405 -8.87 -4.19 -27.20
CA SER A 405 -9.23 -2.79 -27.40
C SER A 405 -9.64 -2.55 -28.84
N TYR A 406 -8.86 -2.99 -29.82
CA TYR A 406 -9.23 -2.78 -31.23
C TYR A 406 -10.51 -3.54 -31.60
N LEU A 407 -10.60 -4.82 -31.20
CA LEU A 407 -11.77 -5.64 -31.47
C LEU A 407 -13.05 -5.09 -30.84
N LEU A 408 -12.97 -4.43 -29.68
CA LEU A 408 -14.13 -3.79 -29.06
C LEU A 408 -14.71 -2.68 -29.95
N PHE A 409 -13.86 -1.84 -30.54
CA PHE A 409 -14.28 -0.72 -31.40
C PHE A 409 -14.81 -1.22 -32.75
N TYR A 410 -14.28 -2.34 -33.24
CA TYR A 410 -14.71 -2.97 -34.48
C TYR A 410 -16.01 -3.79 -34.33
N LEU A 411 -16.15 -4.60 -33.26
CA LEU A 411 -17.30 -5.49 -33.04
C LEU A 411 -18.49 -4.82 -32.34
N ARG A 412 -18.26 -3.70 -31.64
CA ARG A 412 -19.30 -2.92 -30.97
C ARG A 412 -19.20 -1.41 -31.27
N PRO A 413 -19.33 -0.99 -32.54
CA PRO A 413 -19.33 0.43 -32.91
C PRO A 413 -20.38 1.24 -32.14
N SER A 414 -21.57 0.67 -31.88
CA SER A 414 -22.64 1.35 -31.14
C SER A 414 -22.28 1.80 -29.73
N LEU A 415 -21.39 1.07 -29.05
CA LEU A 415 -20.94 1.42 -27.70
C LEU A 415 -20.06 2.68 -27.70
N VAL A 416 -19.33 2.92 -28.78
CA VAL A 416 -18.30 3.97 -28.88
C VAL A 416 -18.78 5.19 -29.67
N TYR A 417 -19.48 4.98 -30.79
CA TYR A 417 -19.88 6.03 -31.72
C TYR A 417 -21.39 6.36 -31.68
N GLY A 418 -22.15 5.70 -30.79
CA GLY A 418 -23.58 5.91 -30.59
C GLY A 418 -24.47 4.87 -31.27
N SER A 419 -25.74 4.81 -30.87
CA SER A 419 -26.68 3.73 -31.25
C SER A 419 -26.85 3.50 -32.75
N ASN A 420 -26.64 4.52 -33.57
CA ASN A 420 -26.84 4.47 -35.02
C ASN A 420 -25.55 4.16 -35.80
N ALA A 421 -24.45 3.82 -35.11
CA ALA A 421 -23.19 3.49 -35.77
C ALA A 421 -23.24 2.12 -36.45
N ASP A 422 -23.96 1.16 -35.86
CA ASP A 422 -24.03 -0.23 -36.37
C ASP A 422 -24.82 -0.33 -37.68
N THR A 423 -25.64 0.66 -38.02
CA THR A 423 -26.43 0.67 -39.25
C THR A 423 -25.68 1.22 -40.46
N LYS A 424 -24.49 1.81 -40.25
CA LYS A 424 -23.69 2.39 -41.33
C LYS A 424 -22.73 1.35 -41.91
N PRO A 425 -22.60 1.25 -43.26
CA PRO A 425 -21.67 0.31 -43.87
C PRO A 425 -20.22 0.69 -43.54
N MET A 426 -19.40 -0.31 -43.23
CA MET A 426 -17.97 -0.13 -43.01
C MET A 426 -17.20 -0.30 -44.32
N ALA A 427 -16.19 0.54 -44.55
CA ALA A 427 -15.35 0.41 -45.73
C ALA A 427 -14.50 -0.87 -45.69
N HIS A 428 -14.20 -1.44 -46.85
CA HIS A 428 -13.39 -2.67 -46.99
C HIS A 428 -12.06 -2.61 -46.21
N VAL A 429 -11.41 -1.44 -46.21
CA VAL A 429 -10.12 -1.20 -45.55
C VAL A 429 -10.22 -1.38 -44.04
N VAL A 430 -11.38 -1.11 -43.44
CA VAL A 430 -11.59 -1.27 -42.00
C VAL A 430 -11.57 -2.73 -41.60
N HIS A 431 -12.14 -3.61 -42.43
CA HIS A 431 -12.08 -5.06 -42.23
C HIS A 431 -10.65 -5.59 -42.37
N LEU A 432 -9.91 -5.13 -43.40
CA LEU A 432 -8.50 -5.47 -43.56
C LEU A 432 -7.64 -4.98 -42.39
N ALA A 433 -7.89 -3.77 -41.90
CA ALA A 433 -7.18 -3.20 -40.76
C ALA A 433 -7.45 -4.00 -39.48
N ALA A 434 -8.71 -4.36 -39.22
CA ALA A 434 -9.08 -5.23 -38.10
C ALA A 434 -8.41 -6.60 -38.17
N LEU A 435 -8.35 -7.20 -39.37
CA LEU A 435 -7.67 -8.47 -39.60
C LEU A 435 -6.16 -8.36 -39.35
N CYS A 436 -5.49 -7.38 -39.97
CA CYS A 436 -4.06 -7.15 -39.82
C CYS A 436 -3.67 -6.90 -38.36
N TRP A 437 -4.41 -6.02 -37.68
CA TRP A 437 -4.20 -5.72 -36.27
C TRP A 437 -4.35 -6.97 -35.40
N SER A 438 -5.43 -7.73 -35.63
CA SER A 438 -5.71 -8.95 -34.86
C SER A 438 -4.64 -10.00 -35.07
N ILE A 439 -4.24 -10.25 -36.33
CA ILE A 439 -3.19 -11.21 -36.67
C ILE A 439 -1.86 -10.80 -36.03
N HIS A 440 -1.46 -9.52 -36.11
CA HIS A 440 -0.22 -9.05 -35.50
C HIS A 440 -0.21 -9.32 -33.99
N TYR A 441 -1.21 -8.86 -33.25
CA TYR A 441 -1.21 -9.02 -31.79
C TYR A 441 -1.47 -10.47 -31.36
N ALA A 442 -2.27 -11.24 -32.09
CA ALA A 442 -2.40 -12.69 -31.85
C ALA A 442 -1.07 -13.41 -32.06
N LYS A 443 -0.36 -13.12 -33.15
CA LYS A 443 1.00 -13.62 -33.40
C LYS A 443 1.93 -13.25 -32.25
N ARG A 444 1.97 -11.99 -31.81
CA ARG A 444 2.82 -11.53 -30.69
C ARG A 444 2.50 -12.24 -29.37
N LEU A 445 1.23 -12.51 -29.09
CA LEU A 445 0.80 -13.29 -27.93
C LEU A 445 1.29 -14.73 -28.02
N LEU A 446 1.09 -15.39 -29.17
CA LEU A 446 1.54 -16.77 -29.40
C LEU A 446 3.07 -16.88 -29.36
N GLU A 447 3.79 -15.94 -29.98
CA GLU A 447 5.26 -15.86 -29.89
C GLU A 447 5.72 -15.70 -28.45
N THR A 448 5.02 -14.91 -27.63
CA THR A 448 5.36 -14.74 -26.21
C THR A 448 5.23 -16.03 -25.41
N VAL A 449 4.24 -16.87 -25.73
CA VAL A 449 4.03 -18.17 -25.06
C VAL A 449 4.99 -19.24 -25.59
N PHE A 450 5.15 -19.35 -26.91
CA PHE A 450 5.76 -20.51 -27.56
C PHE A 450 7.17 -20.27 -28.12
N VAL A 451 7.54 -19.02 -28.42
CA VAL A 451 8.79 -18.69 -29.12
C VAL A 451 9.79 -17.98 -28.21
N HIS A 452 9.36 -16.96 -27.46
CA HIS A 452 10.24 -16.10 -26.69
C HIS A 452 10.85 -16.80 -25.46
N ARG A 453 12.18 -16.72 -25.35
CA ARG A 453 12.96 -17.16 -24.19
C ARG A 453 13.62 -15.96 -23.52
N PHE A 454 13.05 -15.52 -22.40
CA PHE A 454 13.49 -14.31 -21.67
C PHE A 454 14.71 -14.60 -20.79
N SER A 455 15.73 -13.74 -20.87
CA SER A 455 16.96 -13.86 -20.07
C SER A 455 16.84 -13.23 -18.67
N HIS A 456 16.07 -12.15 -18.55
CA HIS A 456 15.72 -11.52 -17.27
C HIS A 456 14.45 -12.18 -16.71
N ALA A 457 14.44 -12.45 -15.41
CA ALA A 457 13.34 -13.15 -14.77
C ALA A 457 12.09 -12.26 -14.67
N THR A 458 12.24 -11.01 -14.21
CA THR A 458 11.10 -10.18 -13.81
C THR A 458 11.33 -8.68 -14.00
N MET A 459 10.26 -7.89 -13.84
CA MET A 459 10.27 -6.43 -13.76
C MET A 459 9.33 -5.91 -12.66
N PRO A 460 9.48 -4.64 -12.20
CA PRO A 460 8.59 -4.06 -11.21
C PRO A 460 7.15 -3.91 -11.72
N ILE A 461 6.16 -4.32 -10.93
CA ILE A 461 4.75 -4.35 -11.34
C ILE A 461 4.18 -2.97 -11.71
N MET A 462 4.69 -1.88 -11.15
CA MET A 462 4.23 -0.53 -11.51
C MET A 462 4.56 -0.17 -12.97
N ASN A 463 5.60 -0.77 -13.55
CA ASN A 463 5.93 -0.56 -14.95
C ASN A 463 4.92 -1.26 -15.88
N LEU A 464 4.25 -2.32 -15.41
CA LEU A 464 3.21 -3.01 -16.20
C LEU A 464 2.08 -2.05 -16.54
N PHE A 465 1.59 -1.31 -15.55
CA PHE A 465 0.51 -0.34 -15.77
C PHE A 465 0.92 0.76 -16.73
N LYS A 466 2.16 1.26 -16.63
CA LYS A 466 2.68 2.27 -17.57
C LYS A 466 2.72 1.74 -19.00
N ASN A 467 3.27 0.53 -19.19
CA ASN A 467 3.34 -0.11 -20.51
C ASN A 467 1.92 -0.36 -21.05
N CYS A 468 1.05 -1.04 -20.29
CA CYS A 468 -0.32 -1.30 -20.71
C CYS A 468 -1.06 -0.02 -21.07
N SER A 469 -1.01 1.03 -20.23
CA SER A 469 -1.67 2.30 -20.55
C SER A 469 -1.19 2.92 -21.86
N TYR A 470 0.11 2.81 -22.17
CA TYR A 470 0.67 3.29 -23.43
C TYR A 470 0.11 2.49 -24.63
N TYR A 471 0.29 1.17 -24.65
CA TYR A 471 -0.11 0.35 -25.80
C TYR A 471 -1.63 0.29 -25.97
N TRP A 472 -2.37 0.16 -24.87
CA TRP A 472 -3.83 0.09 -24.92
C TRP A 472 -4.42 1.45 -25.31
N GLY A 473 -3.83 2.55 -24.85
CA GLY A 473 -4.24 3.90 -25.22
C GLY A 473 -4.01 4.19 -26.70
N PHE A 474 -2.83 3.88 -27.23
CA PHE A 474 -2.57 4.02 -28.67
C PHE A 474 -3.46 3.10 -29.51
N ALA A 475 -3.70 1.86 -29.06
CA ALA A 475 -4.62 0.96 -29.73
C ALA A 475 -6.03 1.53 -29.81
N ALA A 476 -6.56 2.05 -28.69
CA ALA A 476 -7.87 2.69 -28.65
C ALA A 476 -7.92 3.95 -29.54
N TYR A 477 -6.86 4.76 -29.57
CA TYR A 477 -6.79 5.96 -30.39
C TYR A 477 -6.79 5.64 -31.89
N VAL A 478 -5.99 4.66 -32.32
CA VAL A 478 -5.94 4.20 -33.70
C VAL A 478 -7.25 3.52 -34.09
N SER A 479 -7.79 2.63 -33.24
CA SER A 479 -9.06 1.94 -33.50
C SER A 479 -10.24 2.90 -33.57
N TYR A 480 -10.25 3.97 -32.76
CA TYR A 480 -11.30 4.99 -32.80
C TYR A 480 -11.43 5.64 -34.18
N HIS A 481 -10.31 5.98 -34.82
CA HIS A 481 -10.35 6.73 -36.07
C HIS A 481 -10.60 5.82 -37.28
N ILE A 482 -9.99 4.63 -37.30
CA ILE A 482 -10.15 3.70 -38.42
C ILE A 482 -11.58 3.12 -38.46
N ASN A 483 -12.18 2.83 -37.29
CA ASN A 483 -13.52 2.25 -37.22
C ASN A 483 -14.63 3.32 -37.11
N HIS A 484 -14.30 4.62 -37.21
CA HIS A 484 -15.30 5.69 -37.12
C HIS A 484 -16.24 5.65 -38.34
N PRO A 485 -17.55 5.89 -38.20
CA PRO A 485 -18.48 5.91 -39.33
C PRO A 485 -18.26 7.03 -40.36
N LEU A 486 -17.28 7.92 -40.14
CA LEU A 486 -16.89 9.01 -41.05
C LEU A 486 -15.50 8.75 -41.66
N TYR A 487 -14.94 7.57 -41.44
CA TYR A 487 -13.65 7.19 -41.99
C TYR A 487 -13.72 7.14 -43.53
N THR A 488 -12.79 7.82 -44.17
CA THR A 488 -12.62 7.86 -45.62
C THR A 488 -11.50 6.93 -46.04
N ALA A 489 -11.86 5.86 -46.75
CA ALA A 489 -10.88 4.87 -47.19
C ALA A 489 -10.04 5.39 -48.37
N PRO A 490 -8.74 5.06 -48.42
CA PRO A 490 -7.91 5.32 -49.59
C PRO A 490 -8.29 4.41 -50.77
N CYS A 491 -7.68 4.63 -51.94
CA CYS A 491 -7.93 3.80 -53.12
C CYS A 491 -7.47 2.34 -52.91
N LEU A 492 -8.13 1.40 -53.59
CA LEU A 492 -7.88 -0.04 -53.41
C LEU A 492 -6.43 -0.42 -53.68
N CYS A 493 -5.80 0.15 -54.72
CA CYS A 493 -4.40 -0.11 -55.05
C CYS A 493 -3.47 0.22 -53.87
N GLN A 494 -3.70 1.36 -53.22
CA GLN A 494 -2.92 1.76 -52.05
C GLN A 494 -3.17 0.84 -50.86
N SER A 495 -4.43 0.45 -50.61
CA SER A 495 -4.77 -0.48 -49.54
C SER A 495 -4.12 -1.85 -49.71
N TYR A 496 -4.17 -2.42 -50.91
CA TYR A 496 -3.53 -3.71 -51.20
C TYR A 496 -2.00 -3.66 -51.19
N PHE A 497 -1.41 -2.55 -51.66
CA PHE A 497 0.02 -2.33 -51.55
C PHE A 497 0.47 -2.29 -50.07
N GLY A 498 -0.25 -1.54 -49.24
CA GLY A 498 0.00 -1.48 -47.79
C GLY A 498 -0.19 -2.84 -47.11
N LEU A 499 -1.21 -3.61 -47.51
CA LEU A 499 -1.46 -4.97 -47.03
C LEU A 499 -0.33 -5.94 -47.40
N ALA A 500 0.16 -5.90 -48.64
CA ALA A 500 1.24 -6.76 -49.09
C ALA A 500 2.54 -6.46 -48.34
N LEU A 501 2.87 -5.16 -48.18
CA LEU A 501 4.00 -4.73 -47.38
C LEU A 501 3.88 -5.19 -45.92
N PHE A 502 2.69 -5.03 -45.32
CA PHE A 502 2.41 -5.51 -43.97
C PHE A 502 2.64 -7.02 -43.83
N ALA A 503 2.10 -7.81 -44.75
CA ALA A 503 2.20 -9.27 -44.70
C ALA A 503 3.65 -9.76 -44.83
N ILE A 504 4.42 -9.23 -45.79
CA ILE A 504 5.84 -9.59 -45.98
C ILE A 504 6.64 -9.27 -44.71
N CYS A 505 6.40 -8.10 -44.13
CA CYS A 505 7.07 -7.66 -42.92
C CYS A 505 6.67 -8.49 -41.68
N GLU A 506 5.40 -8.87 -41.53
CA GLU A 506 4.96 -9.72 -40.43
C GLU A 506 5.59 -11.13 -40.49
N LEU A 507 5.69 -11.70 -41.69
CA LEU A 507 6.36 -12.97 -41.93
C LEU A 507 7.86 -12.89 -41.66
N GLY A 508 8.50 -11.81 -42.14
CA GLY A 508 9.91 -11.54 -41.84
C GLY A 508 10.17 -11.40 -40.35
N ASN A 509 9.32 -10.67 -39.63
CA ASN A 509 9.42 -10.53 -38.18
C ASN A 509 9.32 -11.88 -37.45
N LEU A 510 8.34 -12.72 -37.80
CA LEU A 510 8.19 -14.07 -37.23
C LEU A 510 9.41 -14.95 -37.52
N SER A 511 9.87 -14.94 -38.77
CA SER A 511 11.06 -15.68 -39.21
C SER A 511 12.29 -15.31 -38.37
N ILE A 512 12.52 -14.01 -38.13
CA ILE A 512 13.61 -13.56 -37.27
C ILE A 512 13.40 -14.00 -35.81
N HIS A 513 12.19 -13.94 -35.27
CA HIS A 513 11.94 -14.40 -33.89
C HIS A 513 12.23 -15.90 -33.71
N LEU A 514 11.87 -16.73 -34.69
CA LEU A 514 12.21 -18.16 -34.69
C LEU A 514 13.73 -18.37 -34.76
N ALA A 515 14.43 -17.68 -35.67
CA ALA A 515 15.88 -17.74 -35.75
C ALA A 515 16.56 -17.30 -34.44
N LEU A 516 16.06 -16.24 -33.79
CA LEU A 516 16.59 -15.75 -32.51
C LEU A 516 16.31 -16.72 -31.35
N ARG A 517 15.22 -17.47 -31.37
CA ARG A 517 14.94 -18.53 -30.40
C ARG A 517 15.97 -19.64 -30.51
N ASP A 518 16.27 -20.08 -31.73
CA ASP A 518 17.11 -21.25 -31.98
C ASP A 518 18.60 -20.99 -31.65
N LEU A 519 19.02 -19.73 -31.61
CA LEU A 519 20.35 -19.33 -31.09
C LEU A 519 20.57 -19.68 -29.61
N ARG A 520 19.50 -19.95 -28.84
CA ARG A 520 19.60 -20.34 -27.43
C ARG A 520 19.10 -21.77 -27.25
N PRO A 521 19.96 -22.74 -26.92
CA PRO A 521 19.52 -24.08 -26.53
C PRO A 521 18.52 -24.02 -25.35
N PRO A 522 17.50 -24.90 -25.30
CA PRO A 522 16.53 -24.94 -24.20
C PRO A 522 17.24 -25.02 -22.84
N GLY A 523 16.77 -24.24 -21.86
CA GLY A 523 17.35 -24.20 -20.52
C GLY A 523 18.63 -23.36 -20.36
N THR A 524 19.22 -22.85 -21.45
CA THR A 524 20.43 -22.02 -21.39
C THR A 524 20.13 -20.53 -21.55
N LYS A 525 20.95 -19.67 -20.93
CA LYS A 525 20.89 -18.20 -21.07
C LYS A 525 22.03 -17.63 -21.92
N VAL A 526 22.77 -18.50 -22.62
CA VAL A 526 23.93 -18.10 -23.44
C VAL A 526 23.48 -17.22 -24.59
N ARG A 527 24.20 -16.13 -24.85
CA ARG A 527 23.96 -15.24 -26.00
C ARG A 527 24.92 -15.61 -27.12
N LYS A 528 24.43 -15.62 -28.35
CA LYS A 528 25.22 -15.84 -29.57
C LYS A 528 24.94 -14.71 -30.57
N ILE A 529 25.89 -14.46 -31.46
CA ILE A 529 25.70 -13.49 -32.55
C ILE A 529 24.77 -14.11 -33.60
N PRO A 530 23.66 -13.44 -33.97
CA PRO A 530 22.82 -13.91 -35.08
C PRO A 530 23.52 -13.75 -36.43
N ARG A 531 23.39 -14.76 -37.28
CA ARG A 531 23.97 -14.84 -38.63
C ARG A 531 22.88 -15.21 -39.64
N VAL A 532 23.15 -14.94 -40.91
CA VAL A 532 22.28 -15.35 -42.02
C VAL A 532 22.18 -16.87 -42.06
N THR A 533 20.99 -17.37 -42.36
CA THR A 533 20.69 -18.79 -42.57
C THR A 533 20.16 -19.00 -43.98
N SER A 534 19.73 -20.22 -44.33
CA SER A 534 19.08 -20.52 -45.61
C SER A 534 17.74 -19.78 -45.81
N ASN A 535 17.19 -19.15 -44.77
CA ASN A 535 15.95 -18.40 -44.85
C ASN A 535 16.21 -16.98 -45.41
N PRO A 536 15.55 -16.55 -46.49
CA PRO A 536 15.80 -15.26 -47.14
C PRO A 536 15.55 -14.04 -46.23
N PHE A 537 14.62 -14.15 -45.27
CA PHE A 537 14.35 -13.06 -44.32
C PHE A 537 15.52 -12.80 -43.36
N THR A 538 16.45 -13.74 -43.21
CA THR A 538 17.60 -13.61 -42.31
C THR A 538 18.77 -12.85 -42.92
N ILE A 539 18.75 -12.57 -44.23
CA ILE A 539 19.80 -11.83 -44.95
C ILE A 539 20.08 -10.47 -44.28
N LEU A 540 19.05 -9.84 -43.72
CA LEU A 540 19.21 -8.56 -43.01
C LEU A 540 20.17 -8.63 -41.82
N PHE A 541 20.46 -9.80 -41.26
CA PHE A 541 21.44 -9.91 -40.19
C PHE A 541 22.83 -9.44 -40.60
N ASP A 542 23.20 -9.46 -41.88
CA ASP A 542 24.51 -8.95 -42.32
C ASP A 542 24.59 -7.43 -42.29
N TYR A 543 23.46 -6.75 -42.43
CA TYR A 543 23.39 -5.29 -42.46
C TYR A 543 23.02 -4.69 -41.11
N VAL A 544 22.12 -5.34 -40.35
CA VAL A 544 21.54 -4.78 -39.12
C VAL A 544 21.55 -5.77 -37.96
N SER A 545 21.60 -5.20 -36.76
CA SER A 545 21.68 -5.96 -35.51
C SER A 545 20.35 -6.50 -35.05
N CYS A 546 19.27 -5.79 -35.36
CA CYS A 546 17.91 -6.07 -34.89
C CYS A 546 16.91 -6.07 -36.06
N PRO A 547 17.02 -7.02 -37.01
CA PRO A 547 16.11 -7.08 -38.16
C PRO A 547 14.66 -7.35 -37.76
N ASN A 548 14.41 -7.95 -36.59
CA ASN A 548 13.06 -8.09 -36.05
C ASN A 548 12.37 -6.72 -35.89
N TYR A 549 13.10 -5.69 -35.41
CA TYR A 549 12.55 -4.34 -35.27
C TYR A 549 12.39 -3.64 -36.61
N PHE A 550 13.27 -3.92 -37.59
CA PHE A 550 13.14 -3.40 -38.95
C PHE A 550 11.87 -3.92 -39.62
N TYR A 551 11.64 -5.23 -39.56
CA TYR A 551 10.42 -5.83 -40.10
C TYR A 551 9.16 -5.32 -39.38
N GLU A 552 9.20 -5.20 -38.05
CA GLU A 552 8.07 -4.65 -37.30
C GLU A 552 7.77 -3.18 -37.68
N PHE A 553 8.80 -2.37 -37.85
CA PHE A 553 8.66 -1.02 -38.40
C PHE A 553 8.00 -1.05 -39.78
N GLY A 554 8.48 -1.90 -40.69
CA GLY A 554 7.91 -2.05 -42.03
C GLY A 554 6.44 -2.47 -42.02
N SER A 555 6.05 -3.35 -41.10
CA SER A 555 4.63 -3.70 -40.90
C SER A 555 3.80 -2.47 -40.61
N TRP A 556 4.21 -1.64 -39.64
CA TRP A 556 3.44 -0.46 -39.25
C TRP A 556 3.42 0.65 -40.31
N VAL A 557 4.49 0.77 -41.12
CA VAL A 557 4.49 1.61 -42.33
C VAL A 557 3.44 1.10 -43.33
N GLY A 558 3.43 -0.20 -43.63
CA GLY A 558 2.42 -0.82 -44.50
C GLY A 558 1.00 -0.60 -43.97
N PHE A 559 0.78 -0.77 -42.67
CA PHE A 559 -0.51 -0.50 -42.02
C PHE A 559 -0.94 0.96 -42.13
N THR A 560 0.00 1.89 -41.98
CA THR A 560 -0.26 3.34 -42.11
C THR A 560 -0.62 3.69 -43.55
N ILE A 561 0.10 3.17 -44.54
CA ILE A 561 -0.22 3.36 -45.96
C ILE A 561 -1.59 2.77 -46.28
N MET A 562 -1.86 1.56 -45.79
CA MET A 562 -3.13 0.85 -46.02
C MET A 562 -4.33 1.64 -45.49
N THR A 563 -4.21 2.24 -44.30
CA THR A 563 -5.33 2.91 -43.61
C THR A 563 -5.37 4.42 -43.87
N SER A 564 -4.26 5.05 -44.26
CA SER A 564 -4.15 6.50 -44.49
C SER A 564 -4.67 7.35 -43.33
N THR A 565 -4.42 6.92 -42.09
CA THR A 565 -4.85 7.66 -40.90
C THR A 565 -3.66 8.28 -40.17
N LEU A 566 -3.82 9.55 -39.77
CA LEU A 566 -2.82 10.26 -38.97
C LEU A 566 -2.50 9.53 -37.64
N PRO A 567 -3.49 9.01 -36.88
CA PRO A 567 -3.23 8.19 -35.70
C PRO A 567 -2.32 6.98 -35.93
N ALA A 568 -2.50 6.25 -37.04
CA ALA A 568 -1.63 5.11 -37.37
C ALA A 568 -0.20 5.57 -37.68
N GLY A 569 -0.05 6.70 -38.37
CA GLY A 569 1.26 7.31 -38.63
C GLY A 569 1.97 7.75 -37.34
N LEU A 570 1.25 8.41 -36.42
CA LEU A 570 1.81 8.80 -35.11
C LEU A 570 2.23 7.60 -34.28
N PHE A 571 1.40 6.55 -34.26
CA PHE A 571 1.74 5.28 -33.60
C PHE A 571 3.02 4.66 -34.19
N THR A 572 3.12 4.63 -35.52
CA THR A 572 4.30 4.12 -36.24
C THR A 572 5.55 4.91 -35.85
N LEU A 573 5.51 6.24 -35.90
CA LEU A 573 6.64 7.09 -35.55
C LEU A 573 7.08 6.89 -34.09
N ALA A 574 6.13 6.86 -33.15
CA ALA A 574 6.43 6.62 -31.74
C ALA A 574 7.05 5.23 -31.51
N GLY A 575 6.52 4.20 -32.18
CA GLY A 575 7.07 2.85 -32.15
C GLY A 575 8.50 2.77 -32.69
N VAL A 576 8.75 3.38 -33.86
CA VAL A 576 10.08 3.43 -34.49
C VAL A 576 11.10 4.12 -33.59
N TYR A 577 10.73 5.27 -33.02
CA TYR A 577 11.60 5.99 -32.09
C TYR A 577 12.00 5.11 -30.90
N GLN A 578 11.01 4.47 -30.26
CA GLN A 578 11.25 3.61 -29.10
C GLN A 578 12.08 2.37 -29.44
N MET A 579 11.79 1.70 -30.56
CA MET A 579 12.53 0.54 -31.04
C MET A 579 13.97 0.90 -31.43
N SER A 580 14.20 2.09 -32.00
CA SER A 580 15.53 2.58 -32.37
C SER A 580 16.43 2.74 -31.14
N ILE A 581 15.90 3.30 -30.05
CA ILE A 581 16.63 3.40 -28.78
C ILE A 581 17.03 2.01 -28.25
N TRP A 582 16.11 1.04 -28.30
CA TRP A 582 16.39 -0.32 -27.88
C TRP A 582 17.39 -1.04 -28.79
N ALA A 583 17.29 -0.82 -30.11
CA ALA A 583 18.22 -1.38 -31.09
C ALA A 583 19.64 -0.87 -30.87
N LEU A 584 19.81 0.44 -30.64
CA LEU A 584 21.10 1.06 -30.33
C LEU A 584 21.71 0.48 -29.06
N GLY A 585 20.90 0.31 -28.01
CA GLY A 585 21.32 -0.33 -26.76
C GLY A 585 21.79 -1.78 -26.98
N LYS A 586 21.03 -2.58 -27.75
CA LYS A 586 21.40 -3.96 -28.10
C LYS A 586 22.68 -4.02 -28.94
N HIS A 587 22.80 -3.17 -29.95
CA HIS A 587 23.97 -3.08 -30.81
C HIS A 587 25.24 -2.74 -30.03
N ARG A 588 25.16 -1.76 -29.12
CA ARG A 588 26.27 -1.40 -28.22
C ARG A 588 26.65 -2.56 -27.30
N ASN A 589 25.69 -3.33 -26.82
CA ASN A 589 25.96 -4.50 -25.98
C ASN A 589 26.64 -5.61 -26.78
N TYR A 590 26.22 -5.88 -28.03
CA TYR A 590 26.89 -6.86 -28.87
C TYR A 590 28.35 -6.51 -29.15
N LYS A 591 28.64 -5.24 -29.47
CA LYS A 591 30.02 -4.75 -29.68
C LYS A 591 30.91 -4.88 -28.44
N LYS A 592 30.33 -4.82 -27.24
CA LYS A 592 31.07 -4.97 -25.97
C LYS A 592 31.25 -6.44 -25.55
N GLU A 593 30.23 -7.25 -25.80
CA GLU A 593 30.18 -8.64 -25.35
C GLU A 593 30.96 -9.58 -26.26
N PHE A 594 31.00 -9.30 -27.57
CA PHE A 594 31.63 -10.16 -28.57
C PHE A 594 32.73 -9.42 -29.34
N PRO A 595 34.01 -9.80 -29.16
CA PRO A 595 35.13 -9.25 -29.94
C PRO A 595 34.98 -9.47 -31.45
N ASP A 596 34.45 -10.63 -31.86
CA ASP A 596 34.28 -11.02 -33.27
C ASP A 596 32.99 -10.46 -33.92
N TYR A 597 32.39 -9.44 -33.32
CA TYR A 597 31.15 -8.86 -33.82
C TYR A 597 31.40 -8.00 -35.08
N PRO A 598 30.61 -8.17 -36.17
CA PRO A 598 30.82 -7.42 -37.41
C PRO A 598 30.70 -5.90 -37.23
N LYS A 599 31.79 -5.18 -37.52
CA LYS A 599 31.88 -3.72 -37.30
C LYS A 599 30.97 -2.89 -38.21
N GLN A 600 30.69 -3.38 -39.41
CA GLN A 600 29.89 -2.69 -40.43
C GLN A 600 28.37 -2.73 -40.18
N ARG A 601 27.89 -3.61 -39.30
CA ARG A 601 26.45 -3.72 -38.97
C ARG A 601 25.94 -2.43 -38.33
N LYS A 602 24.73 -2.03 -38.71
CA LYS A 602 23.95 -0.95 -38.11
C LYS A 602 22.95 -1.50 -37.08
N ALA A 603 22.27 -0.64 -36.33
CA ALA A 603 21.39 -1.06 -35.25
C ALA A 603 20.06 -1.63 -35.76
N ILE A 604 19.36 -0.91 -36.63
CA ILE A 604 17.99 -1.19 -37.08
C ILE A 604 17.75 -0.92 -38.57
N VAL A 605 18.24 0.19 -39.15
CA VAL A 605 18.03 0.53 -40.56
C VAL A 605 19.34 0.34 -41.32
N PRO A 606 19.37 -0.48 -42.39
CA PRO A 606 20.57 -0.69 -43.19
C PRO A 606 21.19 0.64 -43.64
N PHE A 607 22.51 0.74 -43.53
CA PHE A 607 23.32 1.89 -43.95
C PHE A 607 23.09 3.21 -43.18
N LEU A 608 21.95 3.39 -42.52
CA LEU A 608 21.59 4.63 -41.81
C LEU A 608 21.81 4.55 -40.29
N LEU A 609 21.15 3.61 -39.59
CA LEU A 609 21.03 3.61 -38.13
C LEU A 609 21.26 2.25 -37.50
#